data_AF-A0A822AET0-F1
#
_entry.id   AF-A0A822AET0-F1
#
_cell.length_a   1.000
_cell.length_b   1.000
_cell.length_c   1.000
_cell.angle_alpha   90.00
_cell.angle_beta   90.00
_cell.angle_gamma   90.00
#
_symmetry.space_group_name_H-M   'P 1'
#
loop_
_entity.id
_entity.type
_entity.pdbx_description
1 polymer ?
#
loop_
_entity_poly.entity_id
_entity_poly.type
_entity_poly.pdbx_seq_one_letter_code
_entity_poly.pdbx_strand_id
1 'polypeptide(L)'
;EQLTIALLETLTKTAVITYDQLKTGILRLFEDMEDIQLDVPNVCEQLQSLLKQLESKKIVNQDISSKVPQKNRKRSTNGDENNK
;
A
#
# COMPACT_ATOMS: atom_id res chain seq x y z
N GLU A 1 -8.40 11.12 -3.34
CA GLU A 1 -8.86 9.77 -2.96
C GLU A 1 -10.27 9.42 -3.48
N GLN A 2 -11.31 10.25 -3.26
CA GLN A 2 -12.70 9.86 -3.57
C GLN A 2 -12.96 9.43 -5.03
N LEU A 3 -12.40 10.13 -6.02
CA LEU A 3 -12.56 9.77 -7.43
C LEU A 3 -11.93 8.41 -7.76
N THR A 4 -10.73 8.13 -7.21
CA THR A 4 -10.05 6.84 -7.36
C THR A 4 -10.87 5.71 -6.76
N ILE A 5 -11.42 5.92 -5.57
CA ILE A 5 -12.28 4.93 -4.90
C ILE A 5 -13.55 4.66 -5.71
N ALA A 6 -14.23 5.72 -6.17
CA ALA A 6 -15.43 5.59 -6.98
C ALA A 6 -15.15 4.85 -8.29
N LEU A 7 -14.02 5.15 -8.95
CA LEU A 7 -13.61 4.45 -10.16
C LEU A 7 -13.36 2.96 -9.90
N LEU A 8 -12.55 2.62 -8.89
CA LEU A 8 -12.27 1.22 -8.54
C LEU A 8 -13.53 0.46 -8.14
N GLU A 9 -14.46 1.12 -7.43
CA GLU A 9 -15.76 0.57 -7.08
C GLU A 9 -16.59 0.25 -8.34
N THR A 10 -16.66 1.16 -9.30
CA THR A 10 -17.38 0.92 -10.56
C THR A 10 -16.74 -0.22 -11.35
N LEU A 11 -15.41 -0.19 -11.56
CA LEU A 11 -14.70 -1.19 -12.37
C LEU A 11 -14.78 -2.60 -11.79
N THR A 12 -14.78 -2.74 -10.47
CA THR A 12 -14.92 -4.04 -9.79
C THR A 12 -16.37 -4.53 -9.83
N LYS A 13 -17.36 -3.67 -9.58
CA LYS A 13 -18.79 -4.03 -9.65
C LYS A 13 -19.24 -4.43 -11.06
N THR A 14 -18.65 -3.84 -12.10
CA THR A 14 -18.93 -4.19 -13.49
C THR A 14 -18.05 -5.32 -14.03
N ALA A 15 -17.24 -5.95 -13.18
CA ALA A 15 -16.30 -7.02 -13.53
C ALA A 15 -15.30 -6.66 -14.65
N VAL A 16 -15.05 -5.37 -14.88
CA VAL A 16 -13.99 -4.89 -15.78
C VAL A 16 -12.61 -5.19 -15.19
N ILE A 17 -12.50 -5.11 -13.86
CA ILE A 17 -11.33 -5.55 -13.11
C ILE A 17 -11.77 -6.63 -12.13
N THR A 18 -11.13 -7.80 -12.20
CA THR A 18 -11.32 -8.89 -11.23
C THR A 18 -10.66 -8.57 -9.90
N TYR A 19 -11.11 -9.22 -8.82
CA TYR A 19 -10.47 -9.08 -7.51
C TYR A 19 -8.98 -9.41 -7.54
N ASP A 20 -8.57 -10.46 -8.26
CA ASP A 20 -7.17 -10.87 -8.36
C ASP A 20 -6.31 -9.83 -9.09
N GLN A 21 -6.86 -9.19 -10.13
CA GLN A 21 -6.17 -8.09 -10.83
C GLN A 21 -6.00 -6.88 -9.90
N LEU A 22 -7.04 -6.50 -9.15
CA LEU A 22 -6.95 -5.39 -8.19
C LEU A 22 -5.93 -5.70 -7.08
N LYS A 23 -6.00 -6.92 -6.51
CA LYS A 23 -5.05 -7.40 -5.50
C LYS A 23 -3.62 -7.36 -6.02
N THR A 24 -3.38 -7.83 -7.23
CA THR A 24 -2.05 -7.79 -7.87
C THR A 24 -1.56 -6.35 -8.03
N GLY A 25 -2.42 -5.42 -8.44
CA GLY A 25 -2.07 -4.00 -8.54
C GLY A 25 -1.69 -3.39 -7.20
N ILE A 26 -2.40 -3.74 -6.12
CA ILE A 26 -2.08 -3.27 -4.76
C ILE A 26 -0.74 -3.86 -4.28
N LEU A 27 -0.48 -5.15 -4.53
CA LEU A 27 0.79 -5.77 -4.13
C LEU A 27 1.99 -5.14 -4.84
N ARG A 28 1.86 -4.73 -6.10
CA ARG A 28 2.90 -3.97 -6.80
C ARG A 28 3.21 -2.65 -6.11
N LEU A 29 2.19 -1.93 -5.63
CA LEU A 29 2.43 -0.71 -4.83
C LEU A 29 3.22 -1.02 -3.54
N PHE A 30 3.01 -2.18 -2.92
CA PHE A 30 3.78 -2.59 -1.74
C PHE A 30 5.24 -2.92 -2.08
N GLU A 31 5.48 -3.54 -3.24
CA GLU A 31 6.84 -3.86 -3.72
C GLU A 31 7.65 -2.58 -3.99
N ASP A 32 7.03 -1.58 -4.62
CA ASP A 32 7.67 -0.30 -4.97
C ASP A 32 7.60 0.75 -3.84
N MET A 33 7.16 0.35 -2.63
CA MET A 33 6.83 1.28 -1.54
C MET A 33 8.02 2.14 -1.10
N GLU A 34 9.21 1.54 -1.02
CA GLU A 34 10.42 2.25 -0.57
C GLU A 34 10.83 3.35 -1.56
N ASP A 35 10.71 3.07 -2.85
CA ASP A 35 11.01 4.04 -3.92
C ASP A 35 9.97 5.16 -3.95
N ILE A 36 8.67 4.82 -3.86
CA ILE A 36 7.60 5.83 -3.80
C ILE A 36 7.76 6.73 -2.57
N GLN A 37 8.24 6.20 -1.45
CA GLN A 37 8.44 6.97 -0.22
C GLN A 37 9.54 8.03 -0.35
N LEU A 38 10.48 7.89 -1.30
CA LEU A 38 11.50 8.92 -1.58
C LEU A 38 10.86 10.22 -2.03
N ASP A 39 9.82 10.13 -2.86
CA ASP A 39 9.08 11.28 -3.39
C ASP A 39 7.91 11.68 -2.49
N VAL A 40 7.25 10.70 -1.85
CA VAL A 40 6.05 10.89 -1.03
C VAL A 40 6.26 10.29 0.37
N PRO A 41 6.81 11.07 1.33
CA PRO A 41 7.21 10.55 2.64
C PRO A 41 6.11 9.85 3.46
N ASN A 42 4.85 10.23 3.23
CA ASN A 42 3.67 9.75 3.98
C ASN A 42 2.85 8.70 3.20
N VAL A 43 3.40 8.11 2.13
CA VAL A 43 2.67 7.17 1.25
C VAL A 43 2.07 5.98 2.01
N CYS A 44 2.76 5.44 3.03
CA CYS A 44 2.26 4.31 3.81
C CYS A 44 0.95 4.66 4.54
N GLU A 45 0.86 5.83 5.15
CA GLU A 45 -0.33 6.30 5.88
C GLU A 45 -1.49 6.57 4.92
N GLN A 46 -1.19 7.21 3.77
CA GLN A 46 -2.17 7.46 2.72
C GLN A 46 -2.72 6.16 2.14
N LEU A 47 -1.85 5.19 1.85
CA LEU A 47 -2.27 3.90 1.32
C LEU A 47 -3.08 3.10 2.35
N GLN A 48 -2.72 3.17 3.63
CA GLN A 48 -3.49 2.53 4.69
C GLN A 48 -4.90 3.15 4.82
N SER A 49 -5.03 4.47 4.73
CA SER A 49 -6.32 5.17 4.68
C SER A 49 -7.16 4.75 3.46
N LEU A 50 -6.53 4.69 2.28
CA LEU A 50 -7.18 4.26 1.04
C LEU A 50 -7.71 2.83 1.14
N LEU A 51 -6.88 1.89 1.60
CA LEU A 51 -7.27 0.49 1.72
C LEU A 51 -8.39 0.29 2.72
N LYS A 52 -8.38 0.99 3.86
CA LYS A 52 -9.49 0.98 4.83
C LYS A 52 -10.81 1.45 4.21
N GLN A 53 -10.77 2.46 3.34
CA GLN A 53 -11.97 2.90 2.61
C GLN A 53 -12.44 1.83 1.61
N LEU A 54 -11.52 1.19 0.87
CA LEU A 54 -11.85 0.10 -0.05
C LEU A 54 -12.44 -1.12 0.66
N GLU A 55 -11.92 -1.46 1.85
CA GLU A 55 -12.47 -2.52 2.72
C GLU A 55 -13.88 -2.20 3.18
N SER A 56 -14.14 -0.97 3.64
CA SER A 56 -15.47 -0.54 4.06
C SER A 56 -16.52 -0.68 2.95
N LYS A 57 -16.08 -0.60 1.69
CA LYS A 57 -16.89 -0.78 0.48
C LYS A 57 -16.91 -2.21 -0.05
N LYS A 58 -16.25 -3.15 0.63
CA LYS A 58 -16.09 -4.57 0.25
C LYS A 58 -15.44 -4.76 -1.13
N ILE A 59 -14.59 -3.82 -1.54
CA ILE A 59 -13.85 -3.88 -2.80
C ILE A 59 -12.59 -4.74 -2.63
N VAL A 60 -11.97 -4.68 -1.44
CA VAL A 60 -10.82 -5.49 -1.05
C VAL A 60 -11.11 -6.21 0.27
N ASN A 61 -10.39 -7.31 0.51
CA ASN A 61 -10.50 -8.10 1.73
C ASN A 61 -9.55 -7.59 2.81
N GLN A 62 -9.89 -7.89 4.06
CA GLN A 62 -9.16 -7.46 5.26
C GLN A 62 -7.72 -8.00 5.34
N ASP A 63 -7.41 -9.05 4.58
CA ASP A 63 -6.07 -9.65 4.51
C ASP A 63 -5.04 -8.79 3.77
N ILE A 64 -5.48 -7.83 2.94
CA ILE A 64 -4.58 -6.98 2.16
C ILE A 64 -4.08 -5.79 3.00
N SER A 65 -4.92 -5.16 3.82
CA SER A 65 -4.50 -3.99 4.61
C SER A 65 -3.52 -4.34 5.74
N SER A 66 -3.51 -5.60 6.20
CA SER A 66 -2.51 -6.06 7.17
C SER A 66 -1.11 -6.22 6.58
N LYS A 67 -0.99 -6.22 5.24
CA LYS A 67 0.27 -6.41 4.51
C LYS A 67 0.94 -5.11 4.07
N VAL A 68 0.36 -3.94 4.37
CA VAL A 68 0.98 -2.66 4.04
C VAL A 68 2.36 -2.59 4.69
N PRO A 69 3.45 -2.41 3.91
CA PRO A 69 4.79 -2.30 4.46
C PRO A 69 4.83 -1.19 5.52
N GLN A 70 5.14 -1.57 6.76
CA GLN A 70 5.38 -0.61 7.82
C GLN A 70 6.81 -0.11 7.67
N LYS A 71 6.99 1.22 7.76
CA LYS A 71 8.27 1.91 7.67
C LYS A 71 9.38 1.05 8.26
N ASN A 72 10.32 0.59 7.43
CA ASN A 72 11.58 0.04 7.90
C ASN A 72 12.25 1.14 8.72
N ARG A 73 12.01 1.12 10.03
CA ARG A 73 12.61 2.02 10.99
C ARG A 73 14.09 1.67 10.92
N LYS A 74 14.86 2.49 10.17
CA LYS A 74 16.28 2.31 9.89
C LYS A 74 16.93 1.56 11.05
N ARG A 75 17.40 0.34 10.81
CA ARG A 75 18.35 -0.29 11.72
C ARG A 75 19.48 0.71 11.85
N SER A 76 19.63 1.30 13.04
CA SER A 76 20.80 2.10 13.36
C SER A 76 22.01 1.22 13.04
N THR A 77 22.75 1.57 12.00
CA THR A 77 24.13 1.14 11.89
C THR A 77 24.85 1.86 13.02
N ASN A 78 24.98 1.20 14.17
CA ASN A 78 26.01 1.55 15.13
C ASN A 78 27.32 1.38 14.37
N GLY A 79 27.94 2.50 14.01
CA GLY A 79 29.34 2.52 13.63
C GLY A 79 30.13 2.22 14.89
N ASP A 80 30.24 0.94 15.23
CA ASP A 80 31.17 0.51 16.25
C ASP A 80 32.58 0.66 15.69
N GLU A 81 33.25 1.63 16.29
CA GLU A 81 34.66 1.91 16.22
C GLU A 81 35.51 0.67 16.58
N ASN A 82 36.76 0.71 16.12
CA ASN A 82 37.96 -0.02 16.61
C ASN A 82 38.38 -1.29 15.85
N ASN A 83 39.37 -1.13 14.97
CA ASN A 83 40.64 -1.86 15.15
C ASN A 83 41.81 -1.13 14.45
N LYS A 84 42.67 -0.48 15.23
CA LYS A 84 44.05 -0.16 14.85
C LYS A 84 44.97 -0.44 16.04
#